data_AF-A0A2L0GNF0-F1
#
_entry.id   AF-A0A2L0GNF0-F1
#
_cell.length_a   1.000
_cell.length_b   1.000
_cell.length_c   1.000
_cell.angle_alpha   90.00
_cell.angle_beta   90.00
_cell.angle_gamma   90.00
#
_symmetry.space_group_name_H-M   'P 1'
#
loop_
_entity.id
_entity.type
_entity.pdbx_description
1 polymer ?
#
loop_
_entity_poly.entity_id
_entity_poly.type
_entity_poly.pdbx_seq_one_letter_code
_entity_poly.pdbx_strand_id
1 'polypeptide(L)'
;MPDTEPAQAGSGNAKPGRHWRKHFVETLAATSSIERAAVAARVTIARAQETRRTDPDFARAWQAAIAEGYLNLELEVIRRLRDGDLMTVNGDKFDFANAIRLLAAHRDAAGRGQQNQVRDVSAAEVRASIDRKIEDIRRRIARQKAAAEGKNA
;
A
#
# COMPACT_ATOMS: atom_id res chain seq x y z
N MET A 1 -6.39 -30.43 -34.71
CA MET A 1 -5.72 -30.62 -33.41
C MET A 1 -4.89 -29.37 -33.16
N PRO A 2 -5.26 -28.48 -32.22
CA PRO A 2 -4.30 -27.51 -31.71
C PRO A 2 -3.60 -28.12 -30.49
N ASP A 3 -2.31 -28.40 -30.64
CA ASP A 3 -1.43 -28.71 -29.52
C ASP A 3 -1.42 -27.53 -28.56
N THR A 4 -1.97 -27.74 -27.37
CA THR A 4 -1.89 -26.81 -26.26
C THR A 4 -0.61 -27.10 -25.51
N GLU A 5 0.48 -26.42 -25.89
CA GLU A 5 1.67 -26.35 -25.03
C GLU A 5 1.38 -25.41 -23.85
N PRO A 6 1.68 -25.84 -22.60
CA PRO A 6 1.47 -25.03 -21.42
C PRO A 6 2.46 -23.87 -21.37
N ALA A 7 1.92 -22.65 -21.22
CA ALA A 7 2.68 -21.43 -20.98
C ALA A 7 3.62 -21.61 -19.78
N GLN A 8 4.91 -21.69 -20.09
CA GLN A 8 5.98 -21.89 -19.12
C GLN A 8 6.05 -20.70 -18.14
N ALA A 9 5.92 -21.02 -16.86
CA ALA A 9 6.30 -20.16 -15.75
C ALA A 9 7.83 -19.98 -15.73
N GLY A 10 8.32 -19.04 -16.54
CA GLY A 10 9.72 -18.60 -16.52
C GLY A 10 9.99 -17.67 -15.35
N SER A 11 10.11 -18.23 -14.13
CA SER A 11 10.76 -17.55 -12.99
C SER A 11 12.25 -17.44 -13.28
N GLY A 12 12.61 -16.54 -14.20
CA GLY A 12 13.99 -16.17 -14.46
C GLY A 12 14.58 -15.47 -13.25
N ASN A 13 15.50 -16.16 -12.57
CA ASN A 13 16.38 -15.63 -11.53
C ASN A 13 17.37 -14.62 -12.13
N ALA A 14 16.85 -13.57 -12.76
CA ALA A 14 17.64 -12.45 -13.25
C ALA A 14 18.12 -11.69 -12.02
N LYS A 15 19.45 -11.65 -11.82
CA LYS A 15 20.05 -10.83 -10.77
C LYS A 15 19.48 -9.42 -10.91
N PRO A 16 18.89 -8.85 -9.84
CA PRO A 16 18.40 -7.49 -9.88
C PRO A 16 19.51 -6.58 -10.40
N GLY A 17 19.21 -5.77 -11.42
CA GLY A 17 20.19 -4.83 -11.95
C GLY A 17 20.76 -3.97 -10.81
N ARG A 18 21.98 -3.46 -10.96
CA ARG A 18 22.68 -2.69 -9.90
C ARG A 18 21.83 -1.54 -9.32
N HIS A 19 20.83 -1.07 -10.07
CA HIS A 19 19.94 0.04 -9.75
C HIS A 19 18.51 -0.37 -9.38
N TRP A 20 18.23 -1.66 -9.12
CA TRP A 20 16.86 -2.13 -8.82
C TRP A 20 16.21 -1.39 -7.64
N ARG A 21 16.99 -1.06 -6.60
CA ARG A 21 16.49 -0.31 -5.43
C ARG A 21 15.93 1.05 -5.82
N LYS A 22 16.65 1.76 -6.70
CA LYS A 22 16.26 3.07 -7.20
C LYS A 22 14.97 2.96 -8.03
N HIS A 23 14.94 2.06 -9.01
CA HIS A 23 13.75 1.83 -9.83
C HIS A 23 12.54 1.38 -9.01
N PHE A 24 12.77 0.58 -7.97
CA PHE A 24 11.71 0.16 -7.05
C PHE A 24 11.10 1.36 -6.34
N VAL A 25 11.93 2.22 -5.73
CA VAL A 25 11.48 3.41 -4.99
C VAL A 25 10.78 4.41 -5.92
N GLU A 26 11.33 4.68 -7.09
CA GLU A 26 10.72 5.56 -8.10
C GLU A 26 9.34 5.05 -8.55
N THR A 27 9.24 3.76 -8.86
CA THR A 27 7.96 3.16 -9.26
C THR A 27 6.97 3.14 -8.11
N LEU A 28 7.45 2.92 -6.88
CA LEU A 28 6.60 2.94 -5.69
C LEU A 28 6.01 4.34 -5.47
N ALA A 29 6.81 5.40 -5.61
CA ALA A 29 6.33 6.78 -5.50
C ALA A 29 5.29 7.12 -6.57
N ALA A 30 5.52 6.67 -7.81
CA ALA A 30 4.62 6.95 -8.94
C ALA A 30 3.32 6.14 -8.89
N THR A 31 3.33 4.92 -8.35
CA THR A 31 2.19 3.99 -8.46
C THR A 31 1.55 3.60 -7.14
N SER A 32 2.18 3.92 -6.01
CA SER A 32 1.79 3.46 -4.66
C SER A 32 1.57 1.93 -4.56
N SER A 33 2.14 1.15 -5.49
CA SER A 33 1.93 -0.30 -5.59
C SER A 33 3.25 -1.04 -5.50
N ILE A 34 3.37 -1.86 -4.44
CA ILE A 34 4.55 -2.70 -4.17
C ILE A 34 4.70 -3.77 -5.26
N GLU A 35 3.60 -4.31 -5.78
CA GLU A 35 3.62 -5.31 -6.85
C GLU A 35 4.17 -4.72 -8.15
N ARG A 36 3.65 -3.56 -8.56
CA ARG A 36 4.13 -2.86 -9.76
C ARG A 36 5.58 -2.44 -9.62
N ALA A 37 5.97 -1.95 -8.44
CA ALA A 37 7.37 -1.60 -8.15
C ALA A 37 8.30 -2.82 -8.19
N ALA A 38 7.86 -3.97 -7.67
CA ALA A 38 8.63 -5.21 -7.70
C ALA A 38 8.82 -5.73 -9.13
N VAL A 39 7.76 -5.71 -9.94
CA VAL A 39 7.80 -6.06 -11.37
C VAL A 39 8.74 -5.12 -12.13
N ALA A 40 8.60 -3.81 -11.96
CA ALA A 40 9.44 -2.81 -12.64
C ALA A 40 10.92 -2.93 -12.27
N ALA A 41 11.23 -3.18 -10.99
CA ALA A 41 12.59 -3.39 -10.51
C ALA A 41 13.13 -4.81 -10.77
N ARG A 42 12.31 -5.72 -11.32
CA ARG A 42 12.63 -7.14 -11.54
C ARG A 42 13.13 -7.83 -10.28
N VAL A 43 12.44 -7.59 -9.16
CA VAL A 43 12.71 -8.22 -7.87
C VAL A 43 11.48 -8.89 -7.31
N THR A 44 11.68 -9.88 -6.44
CA THR A 44 10.57 -10.44 -5.67
C THR A 44 10.19 -9.50 -4.53
N ILE A 45 8.90 -9.48 -4.18
CA ILE A 45 8.41 -8.70 -3.04
C ILE A 45 9.11 -9.12 -1.74
N ALA A 46 9.35 -10.42 -1.56
CA ALA A 46 10.07 -10.94 -0.41
C ALA A 46 11.48 -10.34 -0.30
N ARG A 47 12.23 -10.27 -1.41
CA ARG A 47 13.57 -9.67 -1.45
C ARG A 47 13.53 -8.17 -1.15
N ALA A 48 12.52 -7.46 -1.65
CA ALA A 48 12.34 -6.03 -1.40
C ALA A 48 12.06 -5.77 0.10
N GLN A 49 11.19 -6.58 0.71
CA GLN A 49 10.89 -6.52 2.15
C GLN A 49 12.10 -6.90 3.02
N GLU A 50 12.84 -7.93 2.65
CA GLU A 50 14.10 -8.33 3.31
C GLU A 50 15.11 -7.18 3.31
N THR A 51 15.28 -6.55 2.15
CA THR A 51 16.19 -5.40 1.98
C THR A 51 15.74 -4.23 2.83
N ARG A 52 14.44 -3.94 2.88
CA ARG A 52 13.89 -2.89 3.75
C ARG A 52 14.21 -3.12 5.24
N ARG A 53 14.35 -4.36 5.70
CA ARG A 53 14.69 -4.66 7.11
C ARG A 53 16.19 -4.55 7.39
N THR A 54 17.02 -4.82 6.38
CA THR A 54 18.48 -4.95 6.52
C THR A 54 19.24 -3.69 6.08
N ASP A 55 18.61 -2.82 5.28
CA ASP A 55 19.19 -1.61 4.70
C ASP A 55 18.38 -0.36 5.15
N PRO A 56 18.88 0.39 6.16
CA PRO A 56 18.20 1.57 6.68
C PRO A 56 18.03 2.70 5.65
N ASP A 57 18.96 2.87 4.71
CA ASP A 57 18.86 3.87 3.65
C ASP A 57 17.72 3.53 2.71
N PHE A 58 17.64 2.26 2.30
CA PHE A 58 16.53 1.78 1.49
C PHE A 58 15.19 1.89 2.22
N ALA A 59 15.16 1.63 3.54
CA ALA A 59 13.95 1.82 4.35
C ALA A 59 13.49 3.27 4.39
N ARG A 60 14.42 4.24 4.53
CA ARG A 60 14.10 5.67 4.46
C ARG A 60 13.58 6.08 3.09
N ALA A 61 14.26 5.66 2.02
CA ALA A 61 13.84 5.95 0.65
C ALA A 61 12.46 5.35 0.35
N TRP A 62 12.18 4.14 0.85
CA TRP A 62 10.87 3.51 0.75
C TRP A 62 9.78 4.34 1.45
N GLN A 63 10.03 4.79 2.68
CA GLN A 63 9.06 5.62 3.41
C GLN A 63 8.82 6.96 2.71
N ALA A 64 9.88 7.59 2.19
CA ALA A 64 9.76 8.81 1.40
C ALA A 64 8.90 8.59 0.14
N ALA A 65 9.10 7.49 -0.59
CA ALA A 65 8.27 7.13 -1.73
C ALA A 65 6.80 6.89 -1.37
N ILE A 66 6.51 6.27 -0.22
CA ILE A 66 5.12 6.14 0.25
C ILE A 66 4.51 7.53 0.51
N ALA A 67 5.23 8.42 1.18
CA ALA A 67 4.75 9.79 1.45
C ALA A 67 4.51 10.57 0.15
N GLU A 68 5.40 10.45 -0.83
CA GLU A 68 5.23 11.03 -2.17
C GLU A 68 4.00 10.46 -2.89
N GLY A 69 3.76 9.14 -2.81
CA GLY A 69 2.57 8.51 -3.35
C GLY A 69 1.26 9.06 -2.76
N TYR A 70 1.25 9.35 -1.46
CA TYR A 70 0.12 10.02 -0.81
C TYR A 70 -0.08 11.46 -1.30
N LEU A 71 0.99 12.22 -1.46
CA LEU A 71 0.93 13.57 -2.04
C LEU A 71 0.37 13.53 -3.47
N ASN A 72 0.83 12.58 -4.28
CA ASN A 72 0.34 12.40 -5.66
C ASN A 72 -1.15 12.07 -5.69
N LEU A 73 -1.62 11.21 -4.78
CA LEU A 73 -3.05 10.91 -4.65
C LEU A 73 -3.86 12.15 -4.23
N GLU A 74 -3.34 12.96 -3.30
CA GLU A 74 -4.00 14.21 -2.88
C GLU A 74 -4.13 15.18 -4.06
N LEU A 75 -3.06 15.37 -4.83
CA LEU A 75 -3.07 16.21 -6.03
C LEU A 75 -4.04 15.69 -7.10
N GLU A 76 -4.08 14.37 -7.32
CA GLU A 76 -5.03 13.76 -8.26
C GLU A 76 -6.48 14.00 -7.82
N VAL A 77 -6.79 13.80 -6.54
CA VAL A 77 -8.12 14.03 -5.97
C VAL A 77 -8.53 15.50 -6.16
N ILE A 78 -7.65 16.44 -5.85
CA ILE A 78 -7.90 17.88 -6.01
C ILE A 78 -8.16 18.21 -7.48
N ARG A 79 -7.31 17.73 -8.40
CA ARG A 79 -7.46 17.95 -9.84
C ARG A 79 -8.81 17.43 -10.33
N ARG A 80 -9.16 16.19 -10.00
CA ARG A 80 -10.42 15.55 -10.40
C ARG A 80 -11.65 16.30 -9.92
N LEU A 81 -11.64 16.77 -8.66
CA LEU A 81 -12.73 17.56 -8.10
C LEU A 81 -12.87 18.94 -8.77
N ARG A 82 -11.76 19.56 -9.18
CA ARG A 82 -11.77 20.86 -9.88
C ARG A 82 -12.26 20.74 -11.31
N ASP A 83 -11.82 19.70 -12.02
CA ASP A 83 -12.10 19.51 -13.45
C ASP A 83 -13.43 18.77 -13.71
N GLY A 84 -14.05 18.21 -12.67
CA GLY A 84 -15.25 17.37 -12.80
C GLY A 84 -14.96 15.97 -13.37
N ASP A 85 -13.72 15.51 -13.28
CA ASP A 85 -13.29 14.17 -13.73
C ASP A 85 -13.61 13.10 -12.67
N LEU A 86 -14.87 12.68 -12.67
CA LEU A 86 -15.42 11.78 -11.65
C LEU A 86 -15.27 10.29 -11.98
N MET A 87 -14.68 9.93 -13.13
CA MET A 87 -14.64 8.55 -13.61
C MET A 87 -13.23 7.99 -13.62
N THR A 88 -13.11 6.71 -13.32
CA THR A 88 -11.86 5.96 -13.45
C THR A 88 -11.62 5.57 -14.91
N VAL A 89 -10.41 5.10 -15.19
CA VAL A 89 -10.06 4.55 -16.52
C VAL A 89 -10.93 3.36 -16.93
N ASN A 90 -11.57 2.69 -15.97
CA ASN A 90 -12.46 1.55 -16.22
C ASN A 90 -13.93 1.98 -16.41
N GLY A 91 -14.24 3.28 -16.33
CA GLY A 91 -15.60 3.82 -16.45
C GLY A 91 -16.40 3.85 -15.14
N ASP A 92 -15.88 3.27 -14.06
CA ASP A 92 -16.51 3.35 -12.73
C ASP A 92 -16.30 4.72 -12.08
N LYS A 93 -17.19 5.09 -11.15
CA LYS A 93 -17.03 6.32 -10.36
C LYS A 93 -15.78 6.25 -9.48
N PHE A 94 -14.98 7.32 -9.50
CA PHE A 94 -13.86 7.47 -8.60
C PHE A 94 -14.33 7.60 -7.15
N ASP A 95 -13.79 6.78 -6.26
CA ASP A 95 -14.18 6.75 -4.85
C ASP A 95 -13.44 7.82 -4.03
N PHE A 96 -13.89 9.07 -4.20
CA PHE A 96 -13.35 10.21 -3.47
C PHE A 96 -13.46 10.05 -1.95
N ALA A 97 -14.53 9.42 -1.47
CA ALA A 97 -14.76 9.26 -0.04
C ALA A 97 -13.71 8.36 0.59
N ASN A 98 -13.39 7.22 -0.04
CA ASN A 98 -12.32 6.35 0.42
C ASN A 98 -10.93 6.98 0.25
N ALA A 99 -10.67 7.70 -0.84
CA ALA A 99 -9.41 8.42 -1.03
C ALA A 99 -9.16 9.45 0.09
N ILE A 100 -10.15 10.29 0.41
CA ILE A 100 -10.06 11.29 1.48
C ILE A 100 -9.88 10.64 2.85
N ARG A 101 -10.61 9.55 3.14
CA ARG A 101 -10.43 8.80 4.41
C ARG A 101 -9.02 8.22 4.53
N LEU A 102 -8.47 7.70 3.43
CA LEU A 102 -7.11 7.15 3.41
C LEU A 102 -6.06 8.25 3.64
N LEU A 103 -6.22 9.42 3.00
CA LEU A 103 -5.34 10.58 3.21
C LEU A 103 -5.40 11.11 4.64
N ALA A 104 -6.60 11.22 5.23
CA ALA A 104 -6.77 11.62 6.62
C ALA A 104 -6.07 10.64 7.58
N ALA A 105 -6.25 9.33 7.36
CA ALA A 105 -5.58 8.31 8.17
C ALA A 105 -4.05 8.37 8.07
N HIS A 106 -3.51 8.67 6.88
CA HIS A 106 -2.07 8.87 6.69
C HIS A 106 -1.57 10.10 7.43
N ARG A 107 -2.25 11.24 7.32
CA ARG A 107 -1.91 12.48 8.05
C ARG A 107 -1.91 12.27 9.56
N ASP A 108 -2.90 11.57 10.10
CA ASP A 108 -2.97 11.23 11.52
C ASP A 108 -1.83 10.30 11.95
N ALA A 109 -1.46 9.33 11.11
CA ALA A 109 -0.35 8.43 11.37
C ALA A 109 0.99 9.16 11.30
N ALA A 110 1.18 10.09 10.35
CA ALA A 110 2.36 10.93 10.24
C ALA A 110 2.47 11.87 11.45
N GLY A 111 1.37 12.53 11.85
CA GLY A 111 1.33 13.40 13.04
C GLY A 111 1.65 12.65 14.33
N ARG A 112 1.11 11.43 14.51
CA ARG A 112 1.47 10.55 15.62
C ARG A 112 2.91 10.06 15.53
N GLY A 113 3.39 9.75 14.33
CA GLY A 113 4.77 9.35 14.08
C GLY A 113 5.77 10.46 14.41
N GLN A 114 5.42 11.72 14.14
CA GLN A 114 6.24 12.90 14.47
C GLN A 114 6.24 13.20 15.97
N GLN A 115 5.09 13.04 16.65
CA GLN A 115 5.00 13.08 18.11
C GLN A 115 5.74 11.91 18.78
N ASN A 116 5.76 10.75 18.13
CA ASN A 116 6.43 9.55 18.58
C ASN A 116 7.88 9.43 18.05
N GLN A 117 8.39 10.35 17.24
CA GLN A 117 9.81 10.38 16.87
C GLN A 117 10.71 10.81 18.04
N VAL A 118 10.12 11.24 19.17
CA VAL A 118 10.80 11.35 20.47
C VAL A 118 10.89 9.99 21.19
N ARG A 119 10.28 8.92 20.66
CA ARG A 119 10.32 7.57 21.25
C ARG A 119 10.38 6.52 20.14
N ASP A 120 11.58 6.06 19.81
CA ASP A 120 11.83 4.97 18.85
C ASP A 120 10.87 3.79 19.08
N VAL A 121 9.80 3.70 18.29
CA VAL A 121 8.87 2.57 18.31
C VAL A 121 9.20 1.68 17.12
N SER A 122 9.45 0.42 17.42
CA SER A 122 9.94 -0.57 16.46
C SER A 122 8.85 -0.97 15.46
N ALA A 123 9.26 -1.39 14.26
CA ALA A 123 8.33 -1.90 13.24
C ALA A 123 7.49 -3.11 13.72
N ALA A 124 7.97 -3.84 14.74
CA ALA A 124 7.23 -4.92 15.39
C ALA A 124 6.02 -4.41 16.16
N GLU A 125 6.14 -3.28 16.85
CA GLU A 125 5.04 -2.66 17.60
C GLU A 125 3.99 -2.06 16.66
N VAL A 126 4.41 -1.49 15.53
CA VAL A 126 3.49 -1.00 14.49
C VAL A 126 2.65 -2.13 13.92
N ARG A 127 3.28 -3.28 13.63
CA ARG A 127 2.58 -4.47 13.14
C ARG A 127 1.64 -5.05 14.20
N ALA A 128 2.09 -5.16 15.45
CA ALA A 128 1.25 -5.60 16.56
C ALA A 128 0.05 -4.66 16.81
N SER A 129 0.18 -3.36 16.52
CA SER A 129 -0.91 -2.39 16.60
C SER A 129 -1.93 -2.57 15.47
N ILE A 130 -1.47 -2.86 14.25
CA ILE A 130 -2.35 -3.13 13.10
C ILE A 130 -3.15 -4.41 13.33
N ASP A 131 -2.49 -5.49 13.76
CA ASP A 131 -3.15 -6.78 14.01
C ASP A 131 -4.21 -6.65 15.12
N ARG A 132 -3.93 -5.89 16.20
CA ARG A 132 -4.92 -5.57 17.24
C ARG A 132 -6.14 -4.83 16.70
N LYS A 133 -5.94 -3.83 15.84
CA LYS A 133 -7.04 -3.05 15.26
C LYS A 133 -7.89 -3.85 14.28
N ILE A 134 -7.26 -4.72 13.48
CA ILE A 134 -7.98 -5.63 12.57
C ILE A 134 -8.87 -6.57 13.38
N GLU A 135 -8.36 -7.09 14.50
CA GLU A 135 -9.11 -7.99 15.35
C GLU A 135 -10.28 -7.28 16.06
N ASP A 136 -10.10 -6.04 16.51
CA ASP A 136 -11.20 -5.23 17.05
C ASP A 136 -12.30 -4.96 16.01
N ILE A 137 -11.91 -4.68 14.76
CA ILE A 137 -12.85 -4.49 13.67
C ILE A 137 -13.63 -5.79 13.41
N ARG A 138 -12.95 -6.94 13.34
CA ARG A 138 -13.60 -8.26 13.17
C ARG A 138 -14.59 -8.56 14.30
N ARG A 139 -14.20 -8.33 15.55
CA ARG A 139 -15.08 -8.50 16.71
C ARG A 139 -16.31 -7.60 16.66
N ARG A 140 -16.14 -6.34 16.23
CA ARG A 140 -17.25 -5.39 16.12
C ARG A 140 -18.24 -5.79 15.03
N ILE A 141 -17.74 -6.27 13.88
CA ILE A 141 -18.57 -6.79 12.79
C ILE A 141 -19.33 -8.05 13.23
N ALA A 142 -18.68 -8.98 13.92
CA ALA A 142 -19.32 -10.20 14.43
C ALA A 142 -20.46 -9.87 15.42
N ARG A 143 -20.23 -8.91 16.33
CA ARG A 143 -21.26 -8.44 17.27
C ARG A 143 -22.45 -7.77 16.57
N GLN A 144 -22.18 -6.95 15.54
CA GLN A 144 -23.24 -6.32 14.75
C GLN A 144 -24.06 -7.35 13.97
N LYS A 145 -23.42 -8.39 13.44
CA LYS A 145 -24.10 -9.47 12.72
C LYS A 145 -25.00 -10.31 13.64
N ALA A 146 -24.49 -10.70 14.81
CA ALA A 146 -25.29 -11.42 15.81
C ALA A 146 -26.49 -10.60 16.34
N ALA A 147 -26.32 -9.29 16.51
CA ALA A 147 -27.41 -8.40 16.93
C ALA A 147 -28.48 -8.17 15.85
N ALA A 148 -28.13 -8.32 14.57
CA ALA A 148 -29.07 -8.25 13.45
C ALA A 148 -29.85 -9.55 13.28
N GLU A 149 -29.20 -10.70 13.49
CA GLU A 149 -29.83 -12.03 13.40
C GLU A 149 -30.81 -12.30 14.56
N GLY A 150 -30.52 -11.82 15.77
CA GLY A 150 -31.44 -11.91 16.92
C GLY A 150 -32.63 -10.94 16.90
N LYS A 151 -32.71 -10.04 15.92
CA LYS A 151 -33.85 -9.12 15.71
C LYS A 151 -34.83 -9.59 14.64
N ASN A 152 -34.48 -10.65 13.92
CA ASN A 152 -35.26 -11.24 12.82
C ASN A 152 -35.82 -12.64 13.17
N ALA A 153 -35.73 -13.04 14.43
CA ALA A 153 -36.35 -14.23 15.03
C ALA A 153 -37.30 -13.77 16.14
#